data_AF-A0A1H3DS29-F1
#
_entry.id   AF-A0A1H3DS29-F1
#
_cell.length_a   1.000
_cell.length_b   1.000
_cell.length_c   1.000
_cell.angle_alpha   90.00
_cell.angle_beta   90.00
_cell.angle_gamma   90.00
#
_symmetry.space_group_name_H-M   'P 1'
#
loop_
_entity.id
_entity.type
_entity.pdbx_description
1 polymer ?
#
loop_
_entity_poly.entity_id
_entity_poly.type
_entity_poly.pdbx_seq_one_letter_code
_entity_poly.pdbx_strand_id
1 'polypeptide(L)' 'MQRWVNPDTARYYQADLVEDLFGGWSVVTAWGGLMSHRGQMRTAWVATREQAEKRLEEIEKRRRARGYRPVDQPCN' A
#
# COMPACT_ATOMS: atom_id res chain seq x y z
N MET A 1 -0.38 5.85 -5.87
CA MET A 1 0.04 4.48 -5.52
C MET A 1 1.47 4.43 -4.98
N GLN A 2 1.68 3.89 -3.79
CA GLN A 2 3.00 3.56 -3.23
C GLN A 2 3.21 2.04 -3.23
N ARG A 3 4.42 1.60 -3.58
CA ARG A 3 4.80 0.19 -3.60
C ARG A 3 6.08 -0.04 -2.82
N TRP A 4 6.13 -1.17 -2.12
CA TRP A 4 7.32 -1.65 -1.45
C TRP A 4 7.61 -3.11 -1.83
N VAL A 5 8.89 -3.44 -1.90
CA VAL A 5 9.36 -4.79 -2.21
C VAL A 5 10.35 -5.24 -1.14
N ASN A 6 10.17 -6.46 -0.63
CA ASN A 6 11.15 -7.12 0.20
C ASN A 6 11.94 -8.10 -0.69
N PRO A 7 13.23 -7.85 -0.96
CA PRO A 7 14.03 -8.68 -1.85
C PRO A 7 14.32 -10.06 -1.25
N ASP A 8 14.51 -10.16 0.07
CA ASP A 8 14.89 -11.40 0.75
C ASP A 8 13.79 -12.47 0.68
N THR A 9 12.52 -12.02 0.69
CA THR A 9 11.34 -12.91 0.64
C THR A 9 10.67 -12.94 -0.72
N ALA A 10 11.15 -12.15 -1.68
CA ALA A 10 10.54 -11.95 -2.99
C ALA A 10 9.04 -11.59 -2.93
N ARG A 11 8.65 -10.68 -2.01
CA ARG A 11 7.26 -10.24 -1.82
C ARG A 11 7.10 -8.75 -2.11
N TYR A 12 5.93 -8.38 -2.62
CA TYR A 12 5.53 -6.98 -2.74
C TYR A 12 4.41 -6.64 -1.75
N TYR A 13 4.32 -5.36 -1.45
CA TYR A 13 3.20 -4.73 -0.78
C TYR A 13 2.92 -3.43 -1.54
N GLN A 14 1.66 -3.09 -1.78
CA GLN A 14 1.26 -1.84 -2.40
C GLN A 14 0.09 -1.24 -1.65
N ALA A 15 0.02 0.08 -1.64
CA ALA A 15 -1.06 0.85 -1.06
C ALA A 15 -1.44 2.01 -1.97
N ASP A 16 -2.73 2.27 -2.09
CA ASP A 16 -3.27 3.40 -2.82
C ASP A 16 -4.35 4.10 -2.00
N LEU A 17 -4.42 5.42 -2.17
CA LEU A 17 -5.45 6.27 -1.55
C LEU A 17 -6.45 6.64 -2.64
N VAL A 18 -7.70 6.27 -2.43
CA VAL A 18 -8.78 6.49 -3.40
C VAL A 18 -9.88 7.28 -2.70
N GLU A 19 -10.19 8.46 -3.21
CA GLU A 19 -11.34 9.25 -2.77
C GLU A 19 -12.64 8.60 -3.30
N ASP A 20 -13.66 8.52 -2.45
CA ASP A 20 -14.99 8.04 -2.83
C ASP A 20 -15.91 9.20 -3.28
N LEU A 21 -17.08 8.85 -3.84
CA LEU A 21 -18.04 9.85 -4.35
C LEU A 21 -18.66 10.74 -3.26
N PHE A 22 -18.52 10.38 -1.98
CA PHE A 22 -19.08 11.09 -0.84
C PHE A 22 -18.01 11.88 -0.06
N GLY A 23 -16.79 12.00 -0.61
CA GLY A 23 -15.66 12.69 0.01
C GLY A 23 -14.96 11.90 1.12
N GLY A 24 -15.34 10.63 1.31
CA GLY A 24 -14.59 9.68 2.13
C GLY A 24 -13.36 9.16 1.39
N TRP A 25 -12.49 8.46 2.10
CA TRP A 25 -11.24 7.95 1.55
C TRP A 25 -11.10 6.45 1.82
N SER A 26 -10.59 5.73 0.83
CA SER A 26 -10.30 4.31 0.89
C SER A 26 -8.82 4.06 0.74
N VAL A 27 -8.23 3.38 1.73
CA VAL A 27 -6.87 2.86 1.65
C VAL A 27 -6.95 1.45 1.09
N VAL A 28 -6.61 1.32 -0.18
CA VAL A 28 -6.57 0.05 -0.90
C VAL A 28 -5.18 -0.53 -0.75
N THR A 29 -5.06 -1.72 -0.16
CA THR A 29 -3.78 -2.42 -0.01
C THR A 29 -3.79 -3.73 -0.75
N ALA A 30 -2.66 -4.10 -1.34
CA ALA A 30 -2.48 -5.39 -1.99
C ALA A 30 -1.09 -5.96 -1.71
N TRP A 31 -0.97 -7.28 -1.64
CA TRP A 31 0.29 -7.96 -1.37
C TRP A 31 0.32 -9.36 -1.97
N GLY A 32 1.52 -9.83 -2.27
CA GLY A 32 1.73 -11.13 -2.89
C GLY A 32 3.21 -11.45 -3.07
N GLY A 33 3.48 -12.60 -3.68
CA GLY A 33 4.82 -12.91 -4.18
C GLY A 33 5.09 -12.17 -5.49
N LEU A 34 6.34 -11.77 -5.74
CA LEU A 34 6.74 -11.12 -7.00
C LEU A 34 6.57 -12.04 -8.21
N MET A 35 6.77 -13.34 -8.00
CA MET A 35 6.69 -14.38 -9.05
C MET A 35 5.37 -15.15 -9.04
N SER A 36 4.35 -14.64 -8.34
CA SER A 36 3.06 -15.31 -8.24
C SER A 36 1.93 -14.40 -8.71
N HIS A 37 1.03 -14.97 -9.51
CA HIS A 37 -0.23 -14.32 -9.86
C HIS A 37 -1.23 -14.30 -8.69
N ARG A 38 -0.94 -15.01 -7.59
CA ARG A 38 -1.78 -15.02 -6.39
C ARG A 38 -1.37 -13.88 -5.47
N GLY A 39 -2.36 -13.10 -5.07
CA GLY A 39 -2.21 -12.04 -4.10
C GLY A 39 -3.47 -11.92 -3.25
N GLN A 40 -3.40 -11.04 -2.27
CA GLN A 40 -4.56 -10.61 -1.52
C GLN A 40 -4.67 -9.10 -1.61
N MET A 41 -5.90 -8.63 -1.49
CA MET A 41 -6.25 -7.22 -1.49
C MET A 41 -7.14 -6.96 -0.28
N ARG A 42 -7.00 -5.78 0.33
CA ARG A 42 -7.88 -5.31 1.38
C ARG A 42 -8.09 -3.81 1.25
N THR A 43 -9.34 -3.40 1.36
CA THR A 43 -9.74 -2.00 1.41
C THR A 43 -10.10 -1.64 2.85
N ALA A 44 -9.63 -0.48 3.30
CA ALA A 44 -10.04 0.11 4.57
C ALA A 44 -10.56 1.52 4.32
N TRP A 45 -11.79 1.78 4.73
CA TRP A 45 -12.40 3.11 4.61
C TRP A 45 -12.01 3.99 5.80
N VAL A 46 -11.83 5.28 5.54
CA VAL A 46 -11.58 6.35 6.52
C VAL A 46 -12.32 7.61 6.08
N ALA A 47 -12.71 8.44 7.04
CA ALA A 47 -13.60 9.56 6.77
C ALA A 47 -12.92 10.76 6.09
N THR A 48 -11.59 10.87 6.20
CA THR A 48 -10.83 12.05 5.78
C THR A 48 -9.53 11.66 5.11
N ARG A 49 -9.01 12.56 4.27
CA ARG A 49 -7.75 12.37 3.57
C ARG A 49 -6.58 12.24 4.55
N GLU A 50 -6.56 13.04 5.60
CA GLU A 50 -5.49 13.06 6.61
C GLU A 50 -5.42 11.72 7.35
N GLN A 51 -6.56 11.09 7.62
CA GLN A 51 -6.60 9.73 8.19
C GLN A 51 -6.02 8.70 7.22
N ALA A 52 -6.29 8.86 5.92
CA ALA A 52 -5.80 7.98 4.87
C ALA A 52 -4.27 8.10 4.71
N GLU A 53 -3.76 9.33 4.70
CA GLU A 53 -2.32 9.66 4.66
C GLU A 53 -1.60 9.13 5.91
N LYS A 54 -2.15 9.36 7.11
CA LYS A 54 -1.59 8.81 8.35
C LYS A 54 -1.52 7.27 8.32
N ARG A 55 -2.55 6.61 7.79
CA ARG A 55 -2.57 5.15 7.61
C ARG A 55 -1.46 4.70 6.66
N LEU A 56 -1.23 5.45 5.58
CA LEU A 56 -0.18 5.17 4.60
C LEU A 56 1.21 5.28 5.23
N GLU A 57 1.46 6.32 6.04
CA GLU A 57 2.70 6.47 6.80
C GLU A 57 2.93 5.33 7.79
N GLU A 58 1.88 4.89 8.50
CA GLU A 58 1.96 3.73 9.41
C GLU A 58 2.31 2.44 8.67
N ILE A 59 1.73 2.24 7.49
CA ILE A 59 2.05 1.12 6.60
C ILE A 59 3.52 1.22 6.18
N GLU A 60 3.99 2.38 5.73
CA GLU A 60 5.36 2.60 5.30
C GLU A 60 6.36 2.28 6.43
N LYS A 61 6.16 2.87 7.61
CA LYS A 61 7.02 2.64 8.79
C LYS A 61 7.10 1.15 9.12
N ARG A 62 5.95 0.46 9.13
CA ARG A 62 5.88 -0.99 9.39
C ARG A 62 6.54 -1.82 8.29
N ARG A 63 6.42 -1.42 7.02
CA ARG A 63 7.05 -2.11 5.89
C ARG A 63 8.56 -1.95 5.93
N ARG A 64 9.07 -0.74 6.12
CA ARG A 64 10.50 -0.45 6.29
C ARG A 64 11.13 -1.27 7.41
N ALA A 65 10.48 -1.34 8.57
CA ALA A 65 10.93 -2.15 9.70
C ALA A 65 11.01 -3.66 9.40
N ARG A 66 10.28 -4.15 8.38
CA ARG A 66 10.27 -5.55 7.93
C ARG A 66 11.14 -5.78 6.69
N GLY A 67 12.08 -4.88 6.39
CA GLY A 67 13.01 -5.00 5.27
C GLY A 67 12.40 -4.74 3.89
N TYR A 68 11.15 -4.26 3.83
CA TYR A 68 10.59 -3.79 2.57
C TYR A 68 11.20 -2.44 2.20
N ARG A 69 11.59 -2.29 0.94
CA ARG A 69 12.15 -1.06 0.38
C ARG A 69 11.09 -0.39 -0.50
N PRO A 70 10.87 0.93 -0.37
CA PRO A 70 10.00 1.64 -1.29
C PRO A 70 10.57 1.50 -2.71
N VAL A 71 9.68 1.31 -3.67
CA VAL A 71 10.01 1.34 -5.08
C VAL A 71 9.33 2.58 -5.63
N ASP A 72 10.13 3.52 -6.11
CA ASP A 72 9.62 4.63 -6.91
C ASP A 72 9.08 4.02 -8.19
N GLN A 73 7.76 3.82 -8.23
CA GLN A 73 7.11 3.42 -9.45
C GLN A 73 6.74 4.73 -10.16
N PRO A 74 7.44 5.14 -11.23
CA PRO A 74 6.98 6.27 -12.02
C PRO A 74 5.59 5.91 -12.55
N CYS A 75 4.63 6.80 -12.32
CA CYS A 75 3.36 6.76 -13.00
C CYS A 75 3.64 6.84 -14.50
N ASN A 76 3.36 5.77 -15.24
CA ASN A 76 3.30 5.79 -16.69
C ASN A 76 1.84 5.84 -17.10
#